data_AF-A0A2A5M9L9-F1
#
_entry.id   AF-A0A2A5M9L9-F1
#
_cell.length_a   1.000
_cell.length_b   1.000
_cell.length_c   1.000
_cell.angle_alpha   90.00
_cell.angle_beta   90.00
_cell.angle_gamma   90.00
#
_symmetry.space_group_name_H-M   'P 1'
#
loop_
_entity.id
_entity.type
_entity.pdbx_description
1 polymer ?
#
loop_
_entity_poly.entity_id
_entity_poly.type
_entity_poly.pdbx_seq_one_letter_code
_entity_poly.pdbx_strand_id
1 'polypeptide(L)' 'MNLEFSKETQHFLTNYCKDNNLSEKEVLELALSYLEHKIRIDGYKKDIELYKQDKLKTLDFDETFNDIRKDLE' A
#
# COMPACT_ATOMS: atom_id res chain seq x y z
N MET A 1 13.19 7.65 16.85
CA MET A 1 13.86 7.41 15.55
C MET A 1 14.22 8.78 15.00
N ASN A 2 15.50 9.04 14.73
CA ASN A 2 15.93 10.31 14.14
C ASN A 2 16.08 10.09 12.62
N LEU A 3 15.30 10.82 11.84
CA LEU A 3 15.36 10.80 10.38
C LEU A 3 16.25 11.94 9.92
N GLU A 4 17.34 11.61 9.22
CA GLU A 4 18.18 12.61 8.57
C GLU A 4 17.67 12.83 7.15
N PHE A 5 17.19 14.03 6.89
CA PHE A 5 16.69 14.45 5.58
C PHE A 5 17.71 15.31 4.85
N SER A 6 17.71 15.24 3.51
CA SER A 6 18.47 16.20 2.69
C SER A 6 17.96 17.62 2.91
N LYS A 7 18.79 18.62 2.61
CA LYS A 7 18.39 20.04 2.74
C LYS A 7 17.16 20.38 1.90
N GLU A 8 17.09 19.82 0.69
CA GLU A 8 15.97 19.98 -0.22
C GLU A 8 14.69 19.38 0.37
N THR A 9 14.80 18.19 0.96
CA THR A 9 13.67 17.48 1.60
C THR A 9 13.18 18.24 2.83
N GLN A 10 14.09 18.76 3.66
CA GLN A 10 13.73 19.61 4.82
C GLN A 10 13.03 20.90 4.38
N HIS A 11 13.51 21.53 3.31
CA HIS A 11 12.89 22.72 2.76
C HIS A 11 11.47 22.45 2.26
N PHE A 12 11.28 21.36 1.50
CA PHE A 12 9.96 20.90 1.06
C PHE A 12 9.03 20.65 2.25
N LEU A 13 9.48 19.86 3.23
CA LEU A 13 8.71 19.50 4.42
C LEU A 13 8.28 20.75 5.20
N THR A 14 9.20 21.70 5.40
CA THR A 14 8.91 22.95 6.11
C THR A 14 7.83 23.77 5.40
N ASN A 15 7.92 23.90 4.07
CA ASN A 15 6.93 24.66 3.30
C ASN A 15 5.58 23.94 3.30
N TYR A 16 5.57 22.62 3.08
CA TYR A 16 4.34 21.83 3.07
C TYR A 16 3.60 21.89 4.43
N CYS A 17 4.33 21.79 5.55
CA CYS A 17 3.76 21.97 6.89
C CYS A 17 3.09 23.34 7.05
N LYS A 18 3.76 24.41 6.59
CA LYS A 18 3.23 25.78 6.67
C LYS A 18 1.99 25.97 5.81
N ASP A 19 2.05 25.52 4.55
CA ASP A 19 0.98 25.73 3.56
C ASP A 19 -0.30 24.97 3.94
N ASN A 20 -0.17 23.84 4.62
CA ASN A 20 -1.29 22.98 5.00
C ASN A 20 -1.68 23.10 6.49
N ASN A 21 -1.00 23.94 7.27
CA ASN A 21 -1.17 24.06 8.71
C ASN A 21 -1.10 22.70 9.44
N LEU A 22 -0.07 21.92 9.11
CA LEU A 22 0.19 20.60 9.68
C LEU A 22 1.51 20.59 10.44
N SER A 23 1.60 19.73 11.45
CA SER A 23 2.87 19.40 12.08
C SER A 23 3.72 18.50 11.18
N GLU A 24 5.03 18.51 11.41
CA GLU A 24 5.97 17.62 10.70
C GLU A 24 5.57 16.15 10.85
N LYS A 25 5.12 15.75 12.04
CA LYS A 25 4.67 14.39 12.33
C LYS A 25 3.48 13.99 11.45
N GLU A 26 2.47 14.84 11.36
CA GLU A 26 1.27 14.57 10.54
C GLU A 26 1.64 14.42 9.06
N VAL A 27 2.54 15.28 8.55
CA VAL A 27 3.00 15.18 7.16
C VAL A 27 3.76 13.88 6.91
N LEU A 28 4.60 13.44 7.84
CA LEU A 28 5.31 12.16 7.74
C LEU A 28 4.35 10.96 7.80
N GLU A 29 3.33 10.99 8.67
CA GLU A 29 2.29 9.95 8.74
C GLU A 29 1.45 9.88 7.46
N LEU A 30 1.15 11.03 6.85
CA LEU A 30 0.50 11.10 5.53
C LEU A 30 1.39 10.51 4.42
N ALA A 31 2.68 10.84 4.43
CA ALA A 31 3.62 10.30 3.46
C ALA A 31 3.75 8.77 3.54
N LEU A 32 3.81 8.23 4.77
CA LEU A 32 3.80 6.77 5.01
C LEU A 32 2.51 6.12 4.53
N SER A 33 1.37 6.72 4.86
CA SER A 33 0.04 6.24 4.41
C SER A 33 -0.04 6.20 2.88
N TYR A 34 0.51 7.21 2.20
CA TYR A 34 0.57 7.24 0.74
C TYR A 34 1.47 6.13 0.17
N LEU A 35 2.63 5.87 0.80
CA LEU A 35 3.52 4.77 0.39
C LEU A 35 2.84 3.41 0.53
N GLU A 36 2.16 3.14 1.64
CA GLU A 36 1.40 1.91 1.84
C GLU A 36 0.32 1.72 0.78
N HIS A 37 -0.41 2.80 0.46
CA HIS A 37 -1.43 2.78 -0.57
C HIS A 37 -0.84 2.50 -1.96
N LYS A 38 0.31 3.12 -2.29
CA LYS A 38 1.02 2.89 -3.55
C LYS A 38 1.45 1.42 -3.69
N ILE A 39 2.03 0.84 -2.64
CA ILE A 39 2.43 -0.58 -2.62
C ILE A 39 1.23 -1.48 -2.88
N ARG A 40 0.09 -1.19 -2.24
CA ARG A 40 -1.15 -1.95 -2.42
C ARG A 40 -1.67 -1.89 -3.85
N ILE A 41 -1.71 -0.71 -4.45
CA ILE A 41 -2.12 -0.52 -5.85
C ILE A 41 -1.22 -1.33 -6.80
N ASP A 42 0.09 -1.29 -6.59
CA ASP A 42 1.02 -2.02 -7.46
C ASP A 42 0.86 -3.54 -7.29
N GLY A 43 0.51 -4.01 -6.08
CA GLY A 43 0.05 -5.38 -5.83
C GLY A 43 -1.17 -5.74 -6.67
N TYR A 44 -2.23 -4.93 -6.61
CA TYR A 44 -3.45 -5.18 -7.41
C TYR A 44 -3.19 -5.19 -8.91
N LYS A 45 -2.33 -4.31 -9.43
CA LYS A 45 -1.96 -4.33 -10.86
C LYS A 45 -1.27 -5.65 -11.23
N LYS A 46 -0.40 -6.16 -10.36
CA LYS A 46 0.26 -7.44 -10.57
C LYS A 46 -0.74 -8.59 -10.55
N ASP A 47 -1.68 -8.59 -9.61
CA ASP A 47 -2.72 -9.61 -9.51
C ASP A 47 -3.62 -9.62 -10.76
N ILE A 48 -4.01 -8.45 -11.25
CA ILE A 48 -4.76 -8.30 -12.51
C ILE A 48 -3.98 -8.89 -13.69
N GLU A 49 -2.67 -8.65 -13.76
CA GLU A 49 -1.85 -9.17 -14.85
C GLU A 49 -1.71 -10.70 -14.77
N LEU A 50 -1.56 -11.27 -13.56
CA LEU A 50 -1.58 -12.71 -13.37
C LEU A 50 -2.93 -13.33 -13.74
N TYR A 51 -4.03 -12.65 -13.42
CA TYR A 51 -5.37 -13.08 -13.80
C TYR A 51 -5.55 -13.13 -15.32
N LYS A 52 -5.11 -12.08 -16.04
CA LYS A 52 -5.12 -12.04 -17.51
C LYS A 52 -4.28 -13.14 -18.17
N GLN A 53 -3.25 -13.62 -17.48
CA GLN A 53 -2.37 -14.69 -17.94
C GLN A 53 -2.88 -16.09 -17.55
N ASP A 54 -4.10 -16.21 -17.01
CA ASP A 54 -4.68 -17.43 -16.44
C ASP A 54 -3.82 -18.07 -15.32
N LYS A 55 -2.90 -17.31 -14.73
CA LYS A 55 -2.01 -17.73 -13.62
C LYS A 55 -2.59 -17.45 -12.25
N LEU A 56 -3.59 -16.58 -12.18
CA LEU A 56 -4.40 -16.35 -10.99
C LEU A 56 -5.85 -16.67 -11.36
N LYS A 57 -6.51 -17.52 -10.56
CA LYS A 57 -7.90 -17.89 -10.78
C LYS A 57 -8.76 -17.36 -9.64
N THR A 58 -9.97 -16.94 -9.98
CA THR A 58 -11.03 -16.68 -9.01
C THR A 58 -11.76 -17.99 -8.78
N LEU A 59 -11.85 -18.43 -7.54
CA LEU A 59 -12.67 -19.57 -7.16
C LEU A 59 -14.08 -19.07 -6.84
N ASP A 60 -15.08 -19.88 -7.19
CA ASP A 60 -16.43 -19.63 -6.70
C ASP A 60 -16.58 -20.07 -5.23
N PHE A 61 -17.76 -19.81 -4.68
CA PHE A 61 -18.06 -20.13 -3.28
C PHE A 61 -17.95 -21.64 -2.99
N ASP A 62 -18.47 -22.48 -3.89
CA ASP A 62 -18.51 -23.93 -3.71
C ASP A 62 -17.11 -24.54 -3.84
N GLU A 63 -16.31 -24.06 -4.78
CA GLU A 63 -14.89 -24.41 -4.93
C GLU A 63 -14.09 -24.04 -3.67
N THR A 64 -14.24 -22.80 -3.20
CA THR A 64 -13.55 -22.31 -1.99
C THR A 64 -13.93 -23.13 -0.76
N PHE A 65 -15.21 -23.41 -0.57
CA PHE A 65 -15.70 -24.17 0.58
C PHE A 65 -15.20 -25.62 0.57
N ASN A 66 -15.19 -26.26 -0.60
CA ASN A 66 -14.72 -27.64 -0.73
C ASN A 66 -13.21 -27.77 -0.47
N ASP A 67 -12.40 -26.80 -0.88
CA ASP A 67 -10.96 -26.83 -0.61
C ASP A 67 -10.65 -26.65 0.87
N ILE A 68 -11.30 -25.69 1.54
CA ILE A 68 -11.18 -25.52 3.01
C ILE A 68 -11.59 -26.81 3.74
N ARG A 69 -12.67 -27.46 3.30
CA ARG A 69 -13.14 -28.70 3.92
C ARG A 69 -12.14 -29.84 3.77
N LYS A 70 -11.51 -29.98 2.60
CA LYS A 70 -10.45 -30.99 2.38
C LYS A 70 -9.24 -30.75 3.27
N ASP A 71 -8.85 -29.50 3.50
CA ASP A 71 -7.71 -29.15 4.34
C ASP A 71 -7.94 -29.44 5.84
N LEU A 72 -9.20 -29.65 6.25
CA LEU A 72 -9.60 -29.95 7.63
C LEU A 72 -9.78 -31.46 7.90
N GLU A 73 -9.78 -32.32 6.87
CA GLU A 73 -9.88 -33.79 6.97
C GLU A 73 -8.50 -34.46 7.09
#